data_AF-A0A3B9T5G8-F1
#
_entry.id   AF-A0A3B9T5G8-F1
#
_cell.length_a   1.000
_cell.length_b   1.000
_cell.length_c   1.000
_cell.angle_alpha   90.00
_cell.angle_beta   90.00
_cell.angle_gamma   90.00
#
_symmetry.space_group_name_H-M   'P 1'
#
loop_
_entity.id
_entity.type
_entity.pdbx_description
1 polymer ?
#
loop_
_entity_poly.entity_id
_entity_poly.type
_entity_poly.pdbx_seq_one_letter_code
_entity_poly.pdbx_strand_id
1 'polypeptide(L)'
;MMEMDAVQKRLLQEVADLHDIPEGAYNFRANGTSVGRHTTANIDIQSKTEGSGIDIHIQSGTKNESVHIPVVLSASGLKETVYNDFYVGEDCDVLIVAGCGIDNCGTQDSQHDGIHRFFVGKNSKVRYVEKHYG
;
A
#
# COMPACT_ATOMS: atom_id res chain seq x y z
N MET A 1 11.72 -2.68 -14.13
CA MET A 1 10.44 -3.01 -13.45
C MET A 1 10.30 -4.52 -13.55
N MET A 2 10.06 -5.23 -12.45
CA MET A 2 9.73 -6.66 -12.54
C MET A 2 8.44 -6.81 -13.35
N GLU A 3 8.42 -7.74 -14.31
CA GLU A 3 7.23 -8.01 -15.10
C GLU A 3 6.21 -8.75 -14.23
N MET A 4 5.10 -8.09 -13.90
CA MET A 4 4.01 -8.70 -13.12
C MET A 4 3.28 -9.75 -13.97
N ASP A 5 2.99 -10.89 -13.37
CA ASP A 5 2.22 -11.94 -14.05
C ASP A 5 0.73 -11.55 -14.19
N ALA A 6 -0.03 -12.35 -14.96
CA ALA A 6 -1.44 -12.06 -15.25
C ALA A 6 -2.33 -12.10 -13.99
N VAL A 7 -2.04 -12.99 -13.04
CA VAL A 7 -2.78 -13.09 -11.76
C VAL A 7 -2.50 -11.85 -10.94
N GLN A 8 -1.24 -11.44 -10.86
CA GLN A 8 -0.82 -10.25 -10.14
C GLN A 8 -1.44 -8.96 -10.71
N LYS A 9 -1.52 -8.84 -12.04
CA LYS A 9 -2.18 -7.70 -12.68
C LYS A 9 -3.67 -7.65 -12.38
N ARG A 10 -4.37 -8.80 -12.45
CA ARG A 10 -5.80 -8.88 -12.10
C ARG A 10 -6.04 -8.52 -10.65
N LEU A 11 -5.28 -9.11 -9.72
CA LEU A 11 -5.43 -8.83 -8.30
C LEU A 11 -5.18 -7.35 -7.98
N LEU A 12 -4.17 -6.75 -8.60
CA LEU A 12 -3.88 -5.33 -8.44
C LEU A 12 -5.07 -4.46 -8.88
N GLN A 13 -5.72 -4.78 -10.00
CA GLN A 13 -6.91 -4.06 -10.47
C GLN A 13 -8.06 -4.15 -9.46
N GLU A 14 -8.34 -5.33 -8.92
CA GLU A 14 -9.42 -5.57 -7.95
C GLU A 14 -9.21 -4.80 -6.65
N VAL A 15 -8.00 -4.83 -6.09
CA VAL A 15 -7.74 -4.32 -4.73
C VAL A 15 -7.32 -2.86 -4.70
N ALA A 16 -6.75 -2.34 -5.78
CA ALA A 16 -6.29 -0.96 -5.84
C ALA A 16 -7.28 -0.04 -6.58
N ASP A 17 -8.32 -0.58 -7.23
CA ASP A 17 -9.22 0.17 -8.14
C ASP A 17 -8.46 0.95 -9.23
N LEU A 18 -7.23 0.49 -9.52
CA LEU A 18 -6.32 1.12 -10.46
C LEU A 18 -6.66 0.62 -11.86
N HIS A 19 -7.51 1.39 -12.56
CA HIS A 19 -7.68 1.22 -14.00
C HIS A 19 -6.47 1.80 -14.78
N ASP A 20 -5.76 2.78 -14.18
CA ASP A 20 -4.54 3.45 -14.67
C ASP A 20 -3.51 3.65 -13.52
N ILE A 21 -2.28 4.09 -13.85
CA ILE A 21 -1.23 4.40 -12.85
C ILE A 21 -1.77 5.48 -11.88
N PRO A 22 -1.71 5.27 -10.54
CA PRO A 22 -2.29 6.22 -9.60
C PRO A 22 -1.61 7.59 -9.68
N GLU A 23 -2.41 8.65 -9.73
CA GLU A 23 -1.95 10.00 -9.41
C GLU A 23 -1.64 10.09 -7.91
N GLY A 24 -0.36 10.05 -7.55
CA GLY A 24 0.10 10.13 -6.16
C GLY A 24 1.25 9.18 -5.86
N ALA A 25 1.55 9.02 -4.57
CA ALA A 25 2.60 8.11 -4.13
C ALA A 25 2.08 6.67 -4.06
N TYR A 26 2.96 5.70 -4.31
CA TYR A 26 2.58 4.30 -4.19
C TYR A 26 3.72 3.40 -3.73
N ASN A 27 3.36 2.27 -3.11
CA ASN A 27 4.27 1.18 -2.81
C ASN A 27 3.58 -0.16 -3.04
N PHE A 28 3.95 -0.85 -4.13
CA PHE A 28 3.39 -2.13 -4.54
C PHE A 28 4.21 -3.27 -3.98
N ARG A 29 3.53 -4.23 -3.33
CA ARG A 29 4.15 -5.47 -2.86
C ARG A 29 3.59 -6.67 -3.61
N ALA A 30 4.46 -7.58 -4.00
CA ALA A 30 4.08 -8.87 -4.56
C ALA A 30 4.90 -9.97 -3.87
N ASN A 31 4.23 -11.02 -3.40
CA ASN A 31 4.85 -12.21 -2.79
C ASN A 31 5.92 -11.85 -1.74
N GLY A 32 5.56 -10.98 -0.79
CA GLY A 32 6.44 -10.54 0.30
C GLY A 32 7.52 -9.52 -0.06
N THR A 33 7.61 -9.10 -1.33
CA THR A 33 8.66 -8.20 -1.82
C THR A 33 8.08 -6.91 -2.38
N SER A 34 8.75 -5.77 -2.19
CA SER A 34 8.40 -4.50 -2.84
C SER A 34 8.78 -4.56 -4.33
N VAL A 35 7.80 -4.45 -5.22
CA VAL A 35 8.00 -4.56 -6.69
C VAL A 35 7.88 -3.21 -7.41
N GLY A 36 7.33 -2.19 -6.75
CA GLY A 36 7.27 -0.83 -7.28
C GLY A 36 7.11 0.18 -6.15
N ARG A 37 7.78 1.32 -6.26
CA ARG A 37 7.62 2.44 -5.34
C ARG A 37 7.72 3.75 -6.11
N HIS A 38 6.89 4.72 -5.75
CA HIS A 38 6.96 6.08 -6.25
C HIS A 38 6.60 7.05 -5.13
N THR A 39 7.36 8.14 -5.04
CA THR A 39 7.14 9.24 -4.12
C THR A 39 6.79 10.50 -4.91
N THR A 40 6.10 11.45 -4.27
CA THR A 40 5.80 12.75 -4.86
C THR A 40 6.65 13.83 -4.21
N ALA A 41 6.50 15.08 -4.63
CA ALA A 41 7.13 16.21 -3.96
C ALA A 41 6.67 16.35 -2.49
N ASN A 42 5.46 15.88 -2.17
CA ASN A 42 4.81 16.07 -0.87
C ASN A 42 4.69 14.79 -0.05
N ILE A 43 4.86 13.62 -0.67
CA ILE A 43 4.70 12.32 -0.02
C ILE A 43 5.95 11.48 -0.23
N ASP A 44 6.61 11.17 0.87
CA ASP A 44 7.78 10.29 0.91
C ASP A 44 7.43 8.90 1.47
N ILE A 45 8.06 7.87 0.94
CA ILE A 45 7.85 6.47 1.34
C ILE A 45 9.20 5.80 1.57
N GLN A 46 9.47 5.48 2.83
CA GLN A 46 10.71 4.86 3.26
C GLN A 46 10.44 3.47 3.81
N SER A 47 11.38 2.54 3.62
CA SER A 47 11.29 1.26 4.32
C SER A 47 11.65 1.49 5.79
N LYS A 48 10.95 0.83 6.71
CA LYS A 48 11.30 0.93 8.13
C LYS A 48 12.74 0.45 8.34
N THR A 49 13.48 1.14 9.18
CA THR A 49 14.87 0.79 9.54
C THR A 49 14.94 -0.48 10.37
N GLU A 50 13.88 -0.75 11.14
CA GLU A 50 13.71 -1.95 11.95
C GLU A 50 12.34 -2.56 11.68
N GLY A 51 12.31 -3.88 11.46
CA GLY A 51 11.08 -4.63 11.16
C GLY A 51 10.68 -4.57 9.68
N SER A 52 9.45 -5.03 9.42
CA SER A 52 8.86 -5.10 8.07
C SER A 52 7.86 -3.96 7.85
N GLY A 53 7.81 -3.45 6.62
CA GLY A 53 6.85 -2.42 6.20
C GLY A 53 7.51 -1.07 5.90
N ILE A 54 6.72 0.00 5.93
CA ILE A 54 7.11 1.32 5.43
C ILE A 54 6.65 2.47 6.35
N ASP A 55 7.43 3.55 6.34
CA ASP A 55 7.03 4.85 6.88
C ASP A 55 6.61 5.76 5.72
N ILE A 56 5.41 6.32 5.81
CA ILE A 56 4.83 7.22 4.82
C ILE A 56 4.74 8.61 5.46
N HIS A 57 5.47 9.58 4.91
CA HIS A 57 5.46 10.95 5.39
C HIS A 57 4.74 11.86 4.38
N ILE A 58 3.63 12.44 4.79
CA ILE A 58 2.82 13.38 4.00
C ILE A 58 3.06 14.78 4.57
N GLN A 59 3.63 15.68 3.77
CA GLN A 59 3.94 17.05 4.20
C GLN A 59 2.68 17.84 4.57
N SER A 60 2.82 18.79 5.49
CA SER A 60 1.72 19.69 5.87
C SER A 60 1.17 20.45 4.66
N GLY A 61 -0.15 20.64 4.62
CA GLY A 61 -0.86 21.32 3.54
C GLY A 61 -1.09 20.47 2.28
N THR A 62 -0.70 19.19 2.27
CA THR A 62 -0.93 18.28 1.13
C THR A 62 -2.42 18.06 0.93
N LYS A 63 -2.93 18.36 -0.25
CA LYS A 63 -4.36 18.22 -0.61
C LYS A 63 -4.50 17.63 -2.00
N ASN A 64 -5.56 16.84 -2.21
CA ASN A 64 -5.86 16.21 -3.50
C ASN A 64 -4.78 15.23 -3.99
N GLU A 65 -3.95 14.70 -3.08
CA GLU A 65 -3.01 13.62 -3.40
C GLU A 65 -3.44 12.33 -2.71
N SER A 66 -2.99 11.21 -3.28
CA SER A 66 -3.31 9.88 -2.78
C SER A 66 -2.08 9.02 -2.53
N VAL A 67 -2.22 8.06 -1.60
CA VAL A 67 -1.22 7.04 -1.30
C VAL A 67 -1.81 5.67 -1.57
N HIS A 68 -1.15 4.87 -2.41
CA HIS A 68 -1.60 3.52 -2.77
C HIS A 68 -0.61 2.47 -2.29
N ILE A 69 -1.05 1.55 -1.43
CA ILE A 69 -0.19 0.49 -0.88
C ILE A 69 -0.76 -0.93 -1.10
N PRO A 70 -1.07 -1.33 -2.35
CA PRO A 70 -1.60 -2.65 -2.62
C PRO A 70 -0.56 -3.76 -2.46
N VAL A 71 -1.05 -4.90 -1.98
CA VAL A 71 -0.31 -6.14 -1.78
C VAL A 71 -0.97 -7.26 -2.56
N VAL A 72 -0.14 -8.06 -3.21
CA VAL A 72 -0.57 -9.23 -3.95
C VAL A 72 0.21 -10.48 -3.52
N LEU A 73 -0.49 -11.55 -3.16
CA LEU A 73 0.08 -12.86 -2.91
C LEU A 73 -0.45 -13.88 -3.92
N SER A 74 0.40 -14.27 -4.88
CA SER A 74 0.13 -15.34 -5.85
C SER A 74 0.87 -16.65 -5.53
N ALA A 75 1.87 -16.60 -4.63
CA ALA A 75 2.58 -17.78 -4.14
C ALA A 75 1.91 -18.37 -2.90
N SER A 76 1.87 -19.71 -2.82
CA SER A 76 1.30 -20.46 -1.69
C SER A 76 2.28 -20.60 -0.52
N GLY A 77 1.77 -20.63 0.72
CA GLY A 77 2.55 -20.85 1.93
C GLY A 77 3.26 -19.61 2.47
N LEU A 78 2.95 -18.42 1.92
CA LEU A 78 3.52 -17.16 2.40
C LEU A 78 2.69 -16.61 3.56
N LYS A 79 3.35 -16.35 4.68
CA LYS A 79 2.78 -15.61 5.81
C LYS A 79 3.64 -14.40 6.09
N GLU A 80 3.07 -13.22 5.99
CA GLU A 80 3.77 -11.98 6.31
C GLU A 80 2.94 -11.06 7.20
N THR A 81 3.64 -10.33 8.05
CA THR A 81 3.09 -9.20 8.81
C THR A 81 3.93 -7.98 8.44
N VAL A 82 3.29 -6.87 8.10
CA VAL A 82 3.97 -5.62 7.75
C VAL A 82 3.41 -4.46 8.57
N TYR A 83 4.27 -3.56 9.01
CA TYR A 83 3.93 -2.41 9.82
C TYR A 83 4.07 -1.16 8.98
N ASN A 84 2.98 -0.44 8.77
CA ASN A 84 2.94 0.76 7.94
C ASN A 84 2.50 1.94 8.79
N ASP A 85 3.39 2.90 9.00
CA ASP A 85 3.11 4.10 9.78
C ASP A 85 2.89 5.28 8.81
N PHE A 86 1.74 5.93 8.92
CA PHE A 86 1.38 7.12 8.16
C PHE A 86 1.51 8.36 9.03
N TYR A 87 2.46 9.22 8.69
CA TYR A 87 2.69 10.51 9.30
C TYR A 87 2.06 11.60 8.42
N VAL A 88 0.84 12.01 8.76
CA VAL A 88 0.12 13.05 8.04
C VAL A 88 0.39 14.39 8.71
N GLY A 89 0.96 15.34 7.97
CA GLY A 89 1.17 16.72 8.41
C GLY A 89 -0.12 17.46 8.77
N GLU A 90 0.01 18.73 9.15
CA GLU A 90 -1.12 19.60 9.49
C GLU A 90 -1.84 20.11 8.22
N ASP A 91 -3.12 20.44 8.34
CA ASP A 91 -3.96 21.03 7.28
C ASP A 91 -4.04 20.23 5.96
N CYS A 92 -3.94 18.89 6.04
CA CYS A 92 -3.99 18.00 4.89
C CYS A 92 -5.42 17.56 4.49
N ASP A 93 -5.61 17.17 3.23
CA ASP A 93 -6.82 16.50 2.73
C ASP A 93 -6.42 15.41 1.72
N VAL A 94 -6.27 14.18 2.21
CA VAL A 94 -5.60 13.08 1.46
C VAL A 94 -6.39 11.78 1.48
N LEU A 95 -6.20 11.00 0.40
CA LEU A 95 -6.75 9.67 0.24
C LEU A 95 -5.65 8.61 0.42
N ILE A 96 -5.91 7.60 1.25
CA ILE A 96 -5.03 6.45 1.43
C ILE A 96 -5.81 5.21 1.01
N VAL A 97 -5.29 4.48 0.02
CA VAL A 97 -5.87 3.25 -0.53
C VAL A 97 -4.95 2.08 -0.20
N ALA A 98 -5.46 1.18 0.63
CA ALA A 98 -4.85 -0.11 0.91
C ALA A 98 -5.60 -1.21 0.18
N GLY A 99 -4.90 -2.30 -0.15
CA GLY A 99 -5.54 -3.44 -0.77
C GLY A 99 -4.72 -4.70 -0.61
N CYS A 100 -5.38 -5.82 -0.37
CA CYS A 100 -4.72 -7.13 -0.26
C CYS A 100 -5.43 -8.15 -1.14
N GLY A 101 -4.72 -8.63 -2.16
CA GLY A 101 -5.18 -9.63 -3.11
C GLY A 101 -4.44 -10.95 -2.92
N ILE A 102 -5.13 -12.03 -2.57
CA ILE A 102 -4.52 -13.36 -2.39
C ILE A 102 -5.20 -14.33 -3.35
N ASP A 103 -4.47 -14.87 -4.31
CA ASP A 103 -5.00 -15.90 -5.21
C ASP A 103 -3.88 -16.85 -5.62
N ASN A 104 -3.93 -18.06 -5.06
CA ASN A 104 -2.97 -19.11 -5.30
C ASN A 104 -3.65 -20.48 -5.27
N CYS A 105 -3.20 -21.41 -6.11
CA CYS A 105 -3.77 -22.75 -6.22
C CYS A 105 -2.99 -23.81 -5.40
N GLY A 106 -2.24 -23.39 -4.38
CA GLY A 106 -1.41 -24.30 -3.59
C GLY A 106 -2.16 -24.94 -2.41
N THR A 107 -1.52 -25.90 -1.74
CA THR A 107 -2.11 -26.64 -0.62
C THR A 107 -1.75 -26.05 0.75
N GLN A 108 -1.07 -24.91 0.78
CA GLN A 108 -0.63 -24.26 2.01
C GLN A 108 -1.32 -22.90 2.17
N ASP A 109 -1.75 -22.60 3.40
CA ASP A 109 -2.35 -21.31 3.75
C ASP A 109 -1.40 -20.16 3.45
N SER A 110 -1.95 -19.10 2.85
CA SER A 110 -1.24 -17.83 2.62
C SER A 110 -1.94 -16.72 3.38
N GLN A 111 -1.17 -15.84 4.02
CA GLN A 111 -1.66 -14.81 4.93
C GLN A 111 -0.83 -13.53 4.78
N HIS A 112 -1.53 -12.40 4.75
CA HIS A 112 -0.93 -11.07 4.80
C HIS A 112 -1.62 -10.26 5.89
N ASP A 113 -0.87 -9.86 6.91
CA ASP A 113 -1.35 -9.00 7.99
C ASP A 113 -0.74 -7.59 7.83
N GLY A 114 -1.55 -6.66 7.33
CA GLY A 114 -1.21 -5.24 7.25
C GLY A 114 -1.56 -4.51 8.55
N ILE A 115 -0.55 -4.07 9.30
CA ILE A 115 -0.76 -3.28 10.53
C ILE A 115 -0.51 -1.82 10.20
N HIS A 116 -1.56 -1.00 10.27
CA HIS A 116 -1.51 0.41 9.90
C HIS A 116 -1.65 1.30 11.14
N ARG A 117 -0.75 2.27 11.30
CA ARG A 117 -0.85 3.32 12.32
C ARG A 117 -0.93 4.69 11.66
N PHE A 118 -1.84 5.52 12.13
CA PHE A 118 -2.04 6.87 11.59
C PHE A 118 -1.71 7.92 12.63
N PHE A 119 -0.74 8.76 12.32
CA PHE A 119 -0.40 9.97 13.07
C PHE A 119 -0.95 11.16 12.28
N VAL A 120 -2.12 11.65 12.68
CA VAL A 120 -2.85 12.68 11.93
C VAL A 120 -2.64 14.05 12.55
N GLY A 121 -2.02 14.95 11.78
CA GLY A 121 -1.81 16.35 12.15
C GLY A 121 -3.11 17.14 12.33
N LYS A 122 -3.00 18.31 12.96
CA LYS A 122 -4.15 19.18 13.24
C LYS A 122 -4.84 19.61 11.95
N ASN A 123 -6.17 19.74 12.01
CA ASN A 123 -7.04 20.13 10.89
C ASN A 123 -6.99 19.22 9.65
N SER A 124 -6.30 18.09 9.72
CA SER A 124 -6.16 17.18 8.59
C SER A 124 -7.36 16.27 8.44
N LYS A 125 -7.73 15.99 7.18
CA LYS A 125 -8.75 15.04 6.79
C LYS A 125 -8.06 13.89 6.05
N VAL A 126 -8.25 12.68 6.56
CA VAL A 126 -7.73 11.47 5.95
C VAL A 126 -8.90 10.57 5.60
N ARG A 127 -9.02 10.22 4.32
CA ARG A 127 -9.91 9.16 3.87
C ARG A 127 -9.09 7.91 3.67
N TYR A 128 -9.36 6.88 4.47
CA TYR A 128 -8.76 5.55 4.31
C TYR A 128 -9.77 4.61 3.64
N VAL A 129 -9.33 3.89 2.61
CA VAL A 129 -10.11 2.88 1.90
C VAL A 129 -9.27 1.63 1.81
N GLU A 130 -9.85 0.49 2.18
CA GLU A 130 -9.18 -0.79 2.11
C GLU A 130 -10.07 -1.84 1.44
N LYS A 131 -9.47 -2.65 0.55
CA LYS A 131 -10.15 -3.75 -0.15
C LYS A 131 -9.38 -5.06 0.02
N HIS A 132 -10.07 -6.13 0.38
CA HIS A 132 -9.51 -7.47 0.40
C HIS A 132 -10.17 -8.34 -0.67
N TYR A 133 -9.36 -9.08 -1.43
CA TYR A 133 -9.81 -9.99 -2.47
C TYR A 133 -9.05 -11.31 -2.34
N GLY A 134 -9.73 -12.45 -2.30
CA GLY A 134 -9.13 -13.78 -2.26
C GLY A 134 -10.11 -14.89 -2.04
#